data_AF-A0AAW4NNW1-F1
#
_entry.id   AF-A0AAW4NNW1-F1
#
_cell.length_a   1.000
_cell.length_b   1.000
_cell.length_c   1.000
_cell.angle_alpha   90.00
_cell.angle_beta   90.00
_cell.angle_gamma   90.00
#
_symmetry.space_group_name_H-M   'P 1'
#
loop_
_entity.id
_entity.type
_entity.pdbx_description
1 polymer ?
#
loop_
_entity_poly.entity_id
_entity_poly.type
_entity_poly.pdbx_seq_one_letter_code
_entity_poly.pdbx_strand_id
1 'polypeptide(L)'
;MKRILVISVIILVANLLAGLLITAYSPTNFLFTSLAIILNGLLLAGSFVGNAESTHRLTLGFIFAGVGALEFITGFFAPEQWENNWWLLSVVILTAVQAILLFLAIYYSKKA
;
A
#
# COMPACT_ATOMS: atom_id res chain seq x y z
N MET A 1 11.86 -13.84 -0.02
CA MET A 1 10.90 -12.75 0.29
C MET A 1 9.94 -12.38 -0.85
N LYS A 2 10.07 -12.94 -2.08
CA LYS A 2 9.03 -12.85 -3.13
C LYS A 2 7.62 -13.25 -2.64
N ARG A 3 7.55 -14.12 -1.62
CA ARG A 3 6.33 -14.55 -0.95
C ARG A 3 5.47 -13.39 -0.40
N ILE A 4 6.07 -12.28 0.05
CA ILE A 4 5.30 -11.13 0.57
C ILE A 4 4.62 -10.37 -0.59
N LEU A 5 5.28 -10.22 -1.74
CA LEU A 5 4.64 -9.66 -2.94
C LEU A 5 3.51 -10.56 -3.46
N VAL A 6 3.68 -11.88 -3.38
CA VAL A 6 2.61 -12.84 -3.70
C VAL A 6 1.40 -12.63 -2.80
N ILE A 7 1.61 -12.36 -1.50
CA ILE A 7 0.52 -12.04 -0.57
C ILE A 7 -0.22 -10.76 -0.99
N SER A 8 0.50 -9.69 -1.35
CA SER A 8 -0.14 -8.46 -1.85
C SER A 8 -0.99 -8.70 -3.11
N VAL A 9 -0.51 -9.53 -4.03
CA VAL A 9 -1.27 -9.91 -5.24
C VAL A 9 -2.51 -10.73 -4.87
N ILE A 10 -2.39 -11.70 -3.96
CA ILE A 10 -3.53 -12.50 -3.50
C ILE A 10 -4.59 -11.59 -2.84
N ILE A 11 -4.17 -10.65 -2.00
CA ILE A 11 -5.07 -9.69 -1.34
C ILE A 11 -5.76 -8.80 -2.39
N LEU A 12 -5.03 -8.34 -3.41
CA LEU A 12 -5.63 -7.56 -4.50
C LEU A 12 -6.69 -8.37 -5.24
N VAL A 13 -6.39 -9.60 -5.64
CA VAL A 13 -7.35 -10.48 -6.32
C VAL A 13 -8.58 -10.75 -5.44
N ALA A 14 -8.38 -11.00 -4.15
CA ALA A 14 -9.48 -11.18 -3.21
C ALA A 14 -10.34 -9.90 -3.11
N ASN A 15 -9.74 -8.72 -3.07
CA ASN A 15 -10.46 -7.45 -3.06
C ASN A 15 -11.26 -7.22 -4.36
N LEU A 16 -10.68 -7.52 -5.52
CA LEU A 16 -11.34 -7.46 -6.83
C LEU A 16 -12.57 -8.39 -6.87
N LEU A 17 -12.43 -9.63 -6.39
CA LEU A 17 -13.54 -10.57 -6.30
C LEU A 17 -14.63 -10.08 -5.33
N ALA A 18 -14.24 -9.52 -4.18
CA ALA A 18 -15.18 -8.95 -3.23
C ALA A 18 -15.96 -7.77 -3.84
N GLY A 19 -15.29 -6.87 -4.57
CA GLY A 19 -15.94 -5.77 -5.30
C GLY A 19 -16.92 -6.24 -6.37
N LEU A 20 -16.65 -7.37 -7.03
CA LEU A 20 -17.54 -7.94 -8.05
C LEU A 20 -18.74 -8.67 -7.45
N LEU A 21 -18.57 -9.32 -6.30
CA LEU A 21 -19.60 -10.18 -5.69
C LEU A 21 -20.50 -9.42 -4.71
N ILE A 22 -20.00 -8.38 -4.06
CA ILE A 22 -20.73 -7.64 -3.01
C ILE A 22 -21.32 -6.37 -3.63
N THR A 23 -22.61 -6.43 -3.98
CA THR A 23 -23.34 -5.30 -4.60
C THR A 23 -23.48 -4.07 -3.69
N ALA A 24 -23.36 -4.25 -2.37
CA ALA A 24 -23.33 -3.15 -1.40
C ALA A 24 -21.95 -2.46 -1.32
N TYR A 25 -20.94 -2.98 -2.01
CA TYR A 25 -19.61 -2.39 -2.02
C TYR A 25 -19.59 -1.22 -2.99
N SER A 26 -19.63 0.00 -2.46
CA SER A 26 -19.57 1.22 -3.25
C SER A 26 -18.37 1.18 -4.22
N PRO A 27 -18.58 1.48 -5.53
CA PRO A 27 -17.50 1.50 -6.52
C PRO A 27 -16.33 2.40 -6.13
N THR A 28 -16.59 3.52 -5.45
CA THR A 28 -15.54 4.44 -5.00
C THR A 28 -14.68 3.81 -3.90
N ASN A 29 -15.31 3.19 -2.90
CA ASN A 29 -14.59 2.56 -1.79
C ASN A 29 -13.81 1.33 -2.29
N PHE A 30 -14.35 0.63 -3.29
CA PHE A 30 -13.65 -0.44 -4.00
C PHE A 30 -12.39 0.08 -4.71
N LEU A 31 -12.47 1.22 -5.41
CA LEU A 31 -11.30 1.83 -6.06
C LEU A 31 -10.25 2.26 -5.03
N PHE A 32 -10.68 2.85 -3.91
CA PHE A 32 -9.80 3.31 -2.84
C PHE A 32 -9.05 2.17 -2.15
N THR A 33 -9.77 1.14 -1.71
CA THR A 33 -9.14 -0.05 -1.13
C THR A 33 -8.19 -0.76 -2.10
N SER A 34 -8.55 -0.84 -3.39
CA SER A 34 -7.67 -1.38 -4.43
C SER A 34 -6.42 -0.52 -4.64
N LEU A 35 -6.57 0.81 -4.64
CA LEU A 35 -5.48 1.77 -4.72
C LEU A 35 -4.49 1.60 -3.56
N ALA A 36 -5.00 1.48 -2.32
CA ALA A 36 -4.18 1.26 -1.13
C ALA A 36 -3.34 -0.03 -1.25
N ILE A 37 -3.94 -1.12 -1.72
CA ILE A 37 -3.22 -2.39 -1.93
C ILE A 37 -2.12 -2.23 -2.99
N ILE A 38 -2.43 -1.57 -4.11
CA ILE A 38 -1.48 -1.38 -5.21
C ILE A 38 -0.31 -0.49 -4.77
N LEU A 39 -0.57 0.65 -4.14
CA LEU A 39 0.46 1.60 -3.70
C LEU A 39 1.44 0.93 -2.73
N ASN A 40 0.93 0.27 -1.69
CA ASN A 40 1.78 -0.40 -0.70
C ASN A 40 2.51 -1.60 -1.32
N GLY A 41 1.88 -2.33 -2.24
CA GLY A 41 2.52 -3.40 -3.00
C GLY A 41 3.68 -2.90 -3.88
N LEU A 42 3.52 -1.74 -4.53
CA LEU A 42 4.55 -1.11 -5.36
C LEU A 42 5.72 -0.59 -4.52
N LEU A 43 5.45 0.05 -3.37
CA LEU A 43 6.49 0.48 -2.43
C LEU A 43 7.30 -0.71 -1.92
N LEU A 44 6.61 -1.80 -1.57
CA LEU A 44 7.25 -3.04 -1.18
C LEU A 44 8.12 -3.61 -2.32
N ALA A 45 7.61 -3.64 -3.56
CA ALA A 45 8.38 -4.08 -4.73
C ALA A 45 9.62 -3.20 -4.95
N GLY A 46 9.49 -1.88 -4.77
CA GLY A 46 10.59 -0.92 -4.84
C GLY A 46 11.71 -1.23 -3.86
N SER A 47 11.38 -1.68 -2.64
CA SER A 47 12.39 -2.11 -1.65
C SER A 47 13.26 -3.27 -2.12
N PHE A 48 12.70 -4.16 -2.96
CA PHE A 48 13.44 -5.28 -3.53
C PHE A 48 14.26 -4.87 -4.74
N VAL A 49 13.70 -4.08 -5.65
CA VAL A 49 14.40 -3.61 -6.87
C VAL A 49 15.55 -2.66 -6.51
N GLY A 50 15.38 -1.85 -5.48
CA GLY A 50 16.40 -0.92 -4.99
C GLY A 50 17.58 -1.58 -4.29
N ASN A 51 17.59 -2.91 -4.12
CA ASN A 51 18.61 -3.66 -3.38
C ASN A 51 18.89 -3.11 -1.97
N ALA A 52 17.86 -2.61 -1.28
CA ALA A 52 18.00 -2.23 0.12
C ALA A 52 18.48 -3.44 0.94
N GLU A 53 19.23 -3.20 2.01
CA GLU A 53 19.77 -4.23 2.88
C GLU A 53 18.67 -5.17 3.43
N SER A 54 19.01 -6.42 3.74
CA SER A 54 18.04 -7.42 4.23
C SER A 54 17.22 -6.93 5.44
N THR A 55 17.88 -6.28 6.40
CA THR A 55 17.26 -5.76 7.63
C THR A 55 16.35 -4.58 7.32
N HIS A 56 16.82 -3.61 6.54
CA HIS A 56 16.05 -2.45 6.11
C HIS A 56 14.79 -2.84 5.31
N ARG A 57 14.92 -3.82 4.40
CA ARG A 57 13.78 -4.35 3.63
C ARG A 57 12.71 -4.99 4.50
N LEU A 58 13.12 -5.75 5.52
CA LEU A 58 12.18 -6.42 6.42
C LEU A 58 11.40 -5.40 7.26
N THR A 59 12.09 -4.42 7.84
CA THR A 59 11.46 -3.34 8.62
C THR A 59 10.51 -2.51 7.75
N LEU A 60 10.95 -2.07 6.57
CA LEU A 60 10.09 -1.35 5.63
C LEU A 60 8.88 -2.18 5.20
N GLY A 61 9.07 -3.49 4.98
CA GLY A 61 7.97 -4.39 4.64
C GLY A 61 6.88 -4.43 5.72
N PHE A 62 7.25 -4.44 6.99
CA PHE A 62 6.28 -4.35 8.09
C PHE A 62 5.58 -2.98 8.15
N ILE A 63 6.32 -1.89 7.92
CA ILE A 63 5.74 -0.54 7.88
C ILE A 63 4.73 -0.43 6.73
N PHE A 64 5.09 -0.89 5.53
CA PHE A 64 4.20 -0.85 4.36
C PHE A 64 2.99 -1.75 4.56
N ALA A 65 3.15 -2.93 5.16
CA ALA A 65 2.02 -3.80 5.48
C ALA A 65 1.08 -3.16 6.51
N GLY A 66 1.62 -2.56 7.57
CA GLY A 66 0.82 -1.92 8.62
C GLY A 66 0.05 -0.70 8.10
N VAL A 67 0.72 0.20 7.40
CA VAL A 67 0.08 1.38 6.79
C VAL A 67 -0.91 0.95 5.71
N GLY A 68 -0.55 0.01 4.83
CA GLY A 68 -1.47 -0.49 3.81
C GLY A 68 -2.70 -1.17 4.39
N ALA A 69 -2.58 -1.88 5.52
CA ALA A 69 -3.74 -2.41 6.22
C ALA A 69 -4.64 -1.30 6.78
N LEU A 70 -4.07 -0.22 7.34
CA LEU A 70 -4.83 0.93 7.81
C LEU A 70 -5.54 1.65 6.66
N GLU A 71 -4.85 1.92 5.56
CA GLU A 71 -5.44 2.54 4.37
C GLU A 71 -6.55 1.68 3.78
N PHE A 72 -6.35 0.36 3.72
CA PHE A 72 -7.37 -0.59 3.29
C PHE A 72 -8.62 -0.56 4.19
N ILE A 73 -8.45 -0.70 5.51
CA ILE A 73 -9.57 -0.70 6.45
C ILE A 73 -10.32 0.64 6.42
N THR A 74 -9.58 1.75 6.44
CA THR A 74 -10.19 3.08 6.41
C THR A 74 -10.83 3.42 5.06
N GLY A 75 -10.37 2.79 3.97
CA GLY A 75 -10.93 2.94 2.62
C GLY A 75 -12.36 2.43 2.50
N PHE A 76 -12.79 1.51 3.35
CA PHE A 76 -14.20 1.11 3.44
C PHE A 76 -15.11 2.22 3.98
N PHE A 77 -14.56 3.13 4.77
CA PHE A 77 -15.29 4.23 5.42
C PHE A 77 -14.97 5.59 4.77
N ALA A 78 -14.24 5.59 3.65
CA ALA A 78 -13.89 6.79 2.94
C ALA A 78 -15.15 7.47 2.38
N PRO A 79 -15.19 8.82 2.31
CA PRO A 79 -16.23 9.55 1.62
C PRO A 79 -16.26 9.16 0.14
N GLU A 80 -17.43 9.00 -0.46
CA GLU A 80 -17.55 8.62 -1.88
C GLU A 80 -17.15 9.75 -2.84
N GLN A 81 -17.20 10.99 -2.36
CA GLN A 81 -16.81 12.17 -3.13
C GLN A 81 -15.29 12.26 -3.28
N TRP A 82 -14.84 12.68 -4.46
CA TRP A 82 -13.42 12.89 -4.75
C TRP A 82 -12.91 14.22 -4.20
N GLU A 83 -13.76 15.24 -4.24
CA GLU A 83 -13.43 16.57 -3.71
C GLU A 83 -13.47 16.58 -2.18
N ASN A 84 -12.49 17.25 -1.57
CA ASN A 84 -12.38 17.37 -0.12
C ASN A 84 -12.44 16.01 0.61
N ASN A 85 -11.77 15.01 0.03
CA ASN A 85 -11.72 13.66 0.57
C ASN A 85 -10.56 13.50 1.55
N TRP A 86 -10.89 13.42 2.84
CA TRP A 86 -9.90 13.28 3.90
C TRP A 86 -9.09 11.99 3.78
N TRP A 87 -9.70 10.90 3.30
CA TRP A 87 -9.04 9.62 3.15
C TRP A 87 -7.99 9.67 2.04
N LEU A 88 -8.33 10.22 0.87
CA LEU A 88 -7.36 10.41 -0.22
C LEU A 88 -6.18 11.28 0.21
N LEU A 89 -6.44 12.37 0.94
CA LEU A 89 -5.38 13.23 1.47
C LEU A 89 -4.47 12.45 2.42
N SER A 90 -5.03 11.66 3.34
CA SER A 90 -4.25 10.82 4.25
C SER A 90 -3.38 9.81 3.51
N VAL A 91 -3.93 9.11 2.51
CA VAL A 91 -3.18 8.13 1.69
C VAL A 91 -2.02 8.79 0.96
N VAL A 92 -2.24 9.96 0.35
CA VAL A 92 -1.16 10.68 -0.34
C VAL A 92 -0.03 11.05 0.62
N ILE A 93 -0.36 11.57 1.81
CA ILE A 93 0.64 11.95 2.81
C ILE A 93 1.40 10.72 3.31
N LEU A 94 0.69 9.65 3.67
CA LEU A 94 1.29 8.41 4.18
C LEU A 94 2.18 7.75 3.11
N THR A 95 1.70 7.65 1.88
CA THR A 95 2.46 7.14 0.73
C THR A 95 3.73 7.97 0.50
N ALA A 96 3.66 9.30 0.59
CA ALA A 96 4.82 10.16 0.45
C ALA A 96 5.86 9.90 1.55
N VAL A 97 5.43 9.76 2.80
CA VAL A 97 6.32 9.42 3.93
C VAL A 97 6.96 8.05 3.71
N GLN A 98 6.20 7.04 3.31
CA GLN A 98 6.71 5.71 3.01
C GLN A 98 7.72 5.71 1.85
N ALA A 99 7.46 6.49 0.80
CA ALA A 99 8.37 6.65 -0.33
C ALA A 99 9.70 7.33 0.09
N ILE A 100 9.65 8.33 0.97
CA ILE A 100 10.84 8.95 1.55
C ILE A 100 11.63 7.91 2.37
N LEU A 101 10.97 7.15 3.24
CA LEU A 101 11.62 6.09 4.02
C LEU A 101 12.27 5.03 3.13
N LEU A 102 11.58 4.63 2.05
CA LEU A 102 12.11 3.71 1.04
C LEU A 102 13.37 4.28 0.38
N PHE A 103 13.31 5.54 -0.07
CA PHE A 103 14.43 6.21 -0.69
C PHE A 103 15.64 6.28 0.25
N LEU A 104 15.44 6.69 1.50
CA LEU A 104 16.50 6.75 2.50
C LEU A 104 17.13 5.37 2.74
N ALA A 105 16.32 4.34 2.90
CA ALA A 105 16.82 2.97 3.09
C ALA A 105 17.67 2.49 1.91
N ILE A 106 17.25 2.77 0.67
CA ILE A 106 18.02 2.43 -0.53
C ILE A 106 19.31 3.25 -0.59
N TYR A 107 19.24 4.57 -0.34
CA TYR A 107 20.37 5.48 -0.45
C TYR A 107 21.47 5.15 0.56
N TYR A 108 21.11 4.97 1.84
CA TYR A 108 22.09 4.63 2.88
C TYR A 108 22.62 3.20 2.74
N SER A 109 21.80 2.26 2.25
CA SER A 109 22.26 0.89 1.97
C SER A 109 23.30 0.80 0.85
N LYS A 110 23.41 1.80 -0.04
CA LYS A 110 24.46 1.85 -1.08
C LYS A 110 25.77 2.46 -0.59
N LYS A 111 25.77 3.11 0.57
CA LYS A 111 26.92 3.83 1.13
C LYS A 111 27.66 3.02 2.21
N ALA A 112 27.00 2.00 2.76
CA ALA A 112 27.59 0.97 3.63
C ALA A 112 28.28 -0.10 2.78
#